data_AF-A0A9D2CXK6-F1
#
_entry.id   AF-A0A9D2CXK6-F1
#
_cell.length_a   1.000
_cell.length_b   1.000
_cell.length_c   1.000
_cell.angle_alpha   90.00
_cell.angle_beta   90.00
_cell.angle_gamma   90.00
#
_symmetry.space_group_name_H-M   'P 1'
#
loop_
_entity.id
_entity.type
_entity.pdbx_description
1 polymer ?
#
loop_
_entity_poly.entity_id
_entity_poly.type
_entity_poly.pdbx_seq_one_letter_code
_entity_poly.pdbx_strand_id
1 'polypeptide(L)'
;MAKIIIGKEYERAFESICRLVGSGCIPPEIVKSANGREIVTDAYTFEYAGDEKGLNVEGGGAAAAGMTAEGATWFSALRGKAHDDGTAVWLNLIESVAASYHKRYSLIEYKQNARKVSDAEKELCRRALENIAGRFFEDLPAVEVREGSREDGTEDIYGVSVRIELSGGTGAAVPVLAKVYFRRRGRRLYPLFEEEAKKIDEYLYEIIPSGDGGKKPDNSDASGTIDAVLGAMEDLLYGKTAGFDFTRCVCYSGEEDEKIVSELAEKVSHDNVRLECRQVSTLGISHVRWINSSYIVYSEQKPVLRATVGLNDSISLSCLNCNAGVLVENNRVSYTVPGEDGEAQERAVFIDPRKEDLGITDEQAEEIAGYSEFARHLQYVSCYENPRVAGGCTRCVCAAQQENLGSEEEPVFKCKDCPYPEVVFTDGSGARRYTPRLVFARDKMTMIDKSEAAVCDCCGRTYSKESMQGRLCPFCHSAFAGASDGERELAKKRYKRYAHMFSPFVRLKYLGKEKLCFEEEDVLLFLLGDDRYTFDKLSIGEYGYISKPHKVQE
;
A
#
# COMPACT_ATOMS: atom_id res chain seq x y z
N MET A 1 -11.04 21.87 -53.83
CA MET A 1 -11.64 21.69 -52.50
C MET A 1 -13.12 21.47 -52.73
N ALA A 2 -13.68 20.36 -52.26
CA ALA A 2 -15.10 20.08 -52.48
C ALA A 2 -15.93 20.87 -51.46
N LYS A 3 -17.07 21.41 -51.88
CA LYS A 3 -17.93 22.24 -51.04
C LYS A 3 -19.17 21.46 -50.62
N ILE A 4 -19.48 21.48 -49.33
CA ILE A 4 -20.63 20.81 -48.73
C ILE A 4 -21.50 21.87 -48.05
N ILE A 5 -22.76 21.95 -48.44
CA ILE A 5 -23.75 22.85 -47.87
C ILE A 5 -24.39 22.14 -46.68
N ILE A 6 -24.37 22.81 -45.53
CA ILE A 6 -24.91 22.36 -44.25
C ILE A 6 -26.30 22.95 -44.06
N GLY A 7 -27.32 22.09 -44.09
CA GLY A 7 -28.70 22.48 -43.82
C GLY A 7 -28.99 22.76 -42.35
N LYS A 8 -30.18 23.31 -42.12
CA LYS A 8 -30.64 23.82 -40.81
C LYS A 8 -30.60 22.81 -39.67
N GLU A 9 -30.82 21.52 -39.93
CA GLU A 9 -30.80 20.48 -38.88
C GLU A 9 -29.44 20.34 -38.17
N TYR A 10 -28.35 20.79 -38.80
CA TYR A 10 -26.99 20.72 -38.24
C TYR A 10 -26.48 22.06 -37.71
N GLU A 11 -27.34 23.09 -37.62
CA GLU A 11 -27.00 24.45 -37.15
C GLU A 11 -26.21 24.42 -35.84
N ARG A 12 -26.70 23.71 -34.82
CA ARG A 12 -26.03 23.63 -33.51
C ARG A 12 -24.64 23.01 -33.57
N ALA A 13 -24.47 21.95 -34.38
CA ALA A 13 -23.17 21.30 -34.55
C ALA A 13 -22.19 22.23 -35.27
N PHE A 14 -22.66 22.91 -36.32
CA PHE A 14 -21.89 23.89 -37.08
C PHE A 14 -21.42 25.05 -36.21
N GLU A 15 -22.33 25.69 -35.48
CA GLU A 15 -22.02 26.78 -34.56
C GLU A 15 -21.04 26.36 -33.46
N SER A 16 -21.19 25.14 -32.94
CA SER A 16 -20.29 24.60 -31.92
C SER A 16 -18.87 24.46 -32.44
N ILE A 17 -18.68 23.90 -33.65
CA ILE A 17 -17.35 23.80 -34.26
C ILE A 17 -16.75 25.19 -34.46
N CYS A 18 -17.52 26.15 -35.00
CA CYS A 18 -17.04 27.51 -35.20
C CYS A 18 -16.62 28.19 -33.88
N ARG A 19 -17.37 27.99 -32.80
CA ARG A 19 -17.03 28.50 -31.46
C ARG A 19 -15.75 27.87 -30.92
N LEU A 20 -15.60 26.55 -31.05
CA LEU A 20 -14.41 25.82 -30.58
C LEU A 20 -13.14 26.25 -31.34
N VAL A 21 -13.24 26.44 -32.66
CA VAL A 21 -12.14 26.94 -33.50
C VAL A 21 -11.82 28.39 -33.14
N GLY A 22 -12.83 29.26 -33.04
CA GLY A 22 -12.66 30.68 -32.68
C GLY A 22 -12.08 30.90 -31.29
N SER A 23 -12.29 29.95 -30.37
CA SER A 23 -11.70 29.96 -29.02
C SER A 23 -10.28 29.37 -28.97
N GLY A 24 -9.74 28.92 -30.10
CA GLY A 24 -8.41 28.31 -30.20
C GLY A 24 -8.31 26.88 -29.66
N CYS A 25 -9.44 26.20 -29.46
CA CYS A 25 -9.47 24.84 -28.89
C CYS A 25 -9.23 23.74 -29.92
N ILE A 26 -9.40 24.04 -31.21
CA ILE A 26 -9.20 23.08 -32.31
C ILE A 26 -7.95 23.49 -33.09
N PRO A 27 -7.02 22.55 -33.35
CA PRO A 27 -5.79 22.87 -34.01
C PRO A 27 -5.97 22.95 -35.54
N PRO A 28 -5.13 23.75 -36.23
CA PRO A 28 -5.30 24.06 -37.66
C PRO A 28 -5.16 22.84 -38.60
N GLU A 29 -4.57 21.74 -38.12
CA GLU A 29 -4.46 20.48 -38.86
C GLU A 29 -5.81 19.76 -39.02
N ILE A 30 -6.82 20.10 -38.21
CA ILE A 30 -8.17 19.52 -38.29
C ILE A 30 -9.13 20.51 -38.95
N VAL A 31 -9.13 21.76 -38.50
CA VAL A 31 -9.89 22.85 -39.10
C VAL A 31 -8.97 24.04 -39.29
N LYS A 32 -8.68 24.39 -40.54
CA LYS A 32 -7.80 25.52 -40.89
C LYS A 32 -8.37 26.85 -40.46
N SER A 33 -9.68 27.04 -40.67
CA SER A 33 -10.40 28.24 -40.28
C SER A 33 -11.89 27.95 -40.19
N ALA A 34 -12.58 28.63 -39.28
CA ALA A 34 -14.04 28.62 -39.22
C ALA A 34 -14.56 30.00 -38.89
N ASN A 35 -15.70 30.36 -39.45
CA ASN A 35 -16.47 31.55 -39.12
C ASN A 35 -17.96 31.18 -39.06
N GLY A 36 -18.83 32.13 -38.71
CA GLY A 36 -20.27 31.86 -38.58
C GLY A 36 -21.00 31.43 -39.86
N ARG A 37 -20.29 31.25 -40.98
CA ARG A 37 -20.84 30.85 -42.29
C ARG A 37 -20.09 29.71 -42.96
N GLU A 38 -18.79 29.54 -42.70
CA GLU A 38 -17.99 28.47 -43.31
C GLU A 38 -17.02 27.81 -42.32
N ILE A 39 -16.75 26.52 -42.53
CA ILE A 39 -15.69 25.73 -41.89
C ILE A 39 -14.78 25.18 -42.99
N VAL A 40 -13.48 25.45 -42.90
CA VAL A 40 -12.48 25.08 -43.92
C VAL A 40 -11.53 24.04 -43.36
N THR A 41 -11.39 22.92 -44.07
CA THR A 41 -10.44 21.84 -43.80
C THR A 41 -9.44 21.72 -44.95
N ASP A 42 -8.53 20.74 -44.91
CA ASP A 42 -7.62 20.47 -46.03
C ASP A 42 -8.32 20.04 -47.32
N ALA A 43 -9.41 19.27 -47.19
CA ALA A 43 -10.08 18.64 -48.32
C ALA A 43 -11.44 19.30 -48.68
N TYR A 44 -12.14 19.87 -47.69
CA TYR A 44 -13.52 20.33 -47.82
C TYR A 44 -13.75 21.73 -47.23
N THR A 45 -14.68 22.46 -47.83
CA THR A 45 -15.29 23.67 -47.27
C THR A 45 -16.76 23.36 -46.96
N PHE A 46 -17.17 23.55 -45.72
CA PHE A 46 -18.55 23.37 -45.28
C PHE A 46 -19.20 24.75 -45.12
N GLU A 47 -20.26 25.05 -45.87
CA GLU A 47 -20.98 26.33 -45.80
C GLU A 47 -22.36 26.13 -45.17
N TYR A 48 -22.68 26.93 -44.15
CA TYR A 48 -24.01 26.87 -43.52
C TYR A 48 -25.04 27.67 -44.32
N ALA A 49 -26.13 27.00 -44.70
CA ALA A 49 -27.27 27.61 -45.37
C ALA A 49 -28.56 27.25 -44.62
N GLY A 50 -29.07 28.19 -43.82
CA GLY A 50 -30.25 27.99 -42.96
C GLY A 50 -31.58 27.75 -43.71
N ASP A 51 -31.60 27.98 -45.03
CA ASP A 51 -32.76 27.74 -45.89
C ASP A 51 -32.74 26.34 -46.55
N GLU A 52 -31.63 25.60 -46.43
CA GLU A 52 -31.45 24.26 -46.96
C GLU A 52 -31.79 23.18 -45.92
N LYS A 53 -32.28 22.03 -46.39
CA LYS A 53 -32.50 20.82 -45.58
C LYS A 53 -31.53 19.73 -46.04
N GLY A 54 -30.97 18.97 -45.10
CA GLY A 54 -29.97 17.94 -45.41
C GLY A 54 -28.58 18.49 -45.66
N LEU A 55 -27.74 17.65 -46.27
CA LEU A 55 -26.39 18.00 -46.72
C LEU A 55 -26.37 17.95 -48.25
N ASN A 56 -25.76 18.95 -48.88
CA ASN A 56 -25.70 19.03 -50.34
C ASN A 56 -24.26 19.28 -50.80
N VAL A 57 -23.70 18.42 -51.64
CA VAL A 57 -22.39 18.66 -52.25
C VAL A 57 -22.57 19.56 -53.48
N GLU A 58 -21.91 20.71 -53.52
CA GLU A 58 -22.00 21.63 -54.65
C GLU A 58 -21.40 20.96 -55.91
N GLY A 59 -22.28 20.59 -56.86
CA GLY A 59 -21.94 19.85 -58.08
C GLY A 59 -22.57 18.46 -58.23
N GLY A 60 -23.26 17.94 -57.21
CA GLY A 60 -24.10 16.75 -57.29
C GLY A 60 -25.57 17.12 -57.19
N GLY A 61 -26.39 16.81 -58.20
CA GLY A 61 -27.81 17.13 -58.17
C GLY A 61 -28.52 16.42 -57.01
N ALA A 62 -29.12 17.19 -56.11
CA ALA A 62 -29.94 16.68 -55.02
C ALA A 62 -31.18 15.95 -55.60
N ALA A 63 -31.21 14.63 -55.51
CA ALA A 63 -32.42 13.86 -55.80
C ALA A 63 -33.27 13.82 -54.52
N ALA A 64 -34.50 14.35 -54.60
CA ALA A 64 -35.48 14.23 -53.53
C ALA A 64 -35.66 12.75 -53.11
N ALA A 65 -35.80 12.51 -51.80
CA ALA A 65 -35.95 11.16 -51.27
C ALA A 65 -37.13 10.43 -51.95
N GLY A 66 -36.87 9.29 -52.56
CA GLY A 66 -37.86 8.55 -53.34
C GLY A 66 -37.35 7.22 -53.89
N MET A 67 -38.25 6.48 -54.54
CA MET A 67 -37.90 5.28 -55.30
C MET A 67 -37.64 5.67 -56.76
N THR A 68 -36.43 5.39 -57.25
CA THR A 68 -36.09 5.53 -58.67
C THR A 68 -36.01 4.17 -59.36
N ALA A 69 -35.80 4.16 -60.67
CA ALA A 69 -35.56 2.92 -61.44
C ALA A 69 -34.31 2.14 -60.95
N GLU A 70 -33.42 2.80 -60.20
CA GLU A 70 -32.22 2.19 -59.63
C GLU A 70 -32.41 1.75 -58.17
N GLY A 71 -33.58 1.98 -57.57
CA GLY A 71 -33.91 1.63 -56.18
C GLY A 71 -34.08 2.86 -55.29
N ALA A 72 -34.26 2.64 -53.98
CA ALA A 72 -34.48 3.73 -53.03
C ALA A 72 -33.23 4.64 -52.91
N THR A 73 -33.45 5.95 -52.90
CA THR A 73 -32.38 6.97 -52.92
C THR A 73 -31.49 6.94 -51.67
N TRP A 74 -31.95 6.43 -50.52
CA TRP A 74 -31.12 6.29 -49.31
C TRP A 74 -30.06 5.17 -49.38
N PHE A 75 -30.07 4.33 -50.42
CA PHE A 75 -28.98 3.39 -50.69
C PHE A 75 -27.95 3.93 -51.70
N SER A 76 -28.05 5.20 -52.08
CA SER A 76 -27.22 5.78 -53.14
C SER A 76 -25.74 5.86 -52.79
N ALA A 77 -25.42 6.10 -51.50
CA ALA A 77 -24.05 6.12 -50.98
C ALA A 77 -23.31 4.78 -51.15
N LEU A 78 -24.03 3.65 -51.15
CA LEU A 78 -23.44 2.32 -51.38
C LEU A 78 -23.12 2.04 -52.86
N ARG A 79 -23.56 2.91 -53.79
CA ARG A 79 -23.40 2.74 -55.24
C ARG A 79 -22.27 3.57 -55.85
N GLY A 80 -21.54 4.34 -55.02
CA GLY A 80 -20.33 5.07 -55.40
C GLY A 80 -20.48 6.60 -55.46
N LYS A 81 -19.35 7.28 -55.69
CA LYS A 81 -19.12 8.74 -55.53
C LYS A 81 -20.12 9.70 -56.20
N ALA A 82 -20.94 9.24 -57.14
CA ALA A 82 -21.89 10.10 -57.85
C ALA A 82 -23.12 10.48 -57.01
N HIS A 83 -23.34 9.84 -55.86
CA HIS A 83 -24.53 10.05 -55.01
C HIS A 83 -24.22 10.21 -53.51
N ASP A 84 -23.00 10.63 -53.18
CA ASP A 84 -22.62 10.98 -51.80
C ASP A 84 -23.09 12.41 -51.50
N ASP A 85 -23.96 12.56 -50.51
CA ASP A 85 -24.52 13.84 -50.05
C ASP A 85 -23.58 14.58 -49.07
N GLY A 86 -22.43 13.99 -48.75
CA GLY A 86 -21.44 14.56 -47.85
C GLY A 86 -21.66 14.21 -46.36
N THR A 87 -22.65 13.38 -46.04
CA THR A 87 -22.98 13.00 -44.65
C THR A 87 -21.83 12.33 -43.92
N ALA A 88 -21.19 11.34 -44.55
CA ALA A 88 -20.06 10.64 -43.91
C ALA A 88 -18.87 11.59 -43.68
N VAL A 89 -18.66 12.55 -44.57
CA VAL A 89 -17.58 13.53 -44.46
C VAL A 89 -17.84 14.53 -43.33
N TRP A 90 -19.09 15.00 -43.20
CA TRP A 90 -19.52 15.87 -42.12
C TRP A 90 -19.42 15.18 -40.74
N LEU A 91 -19.86 13.94 -40.63
CA LEU A 91 -19.77 13.16 -39.38
C LEU A 91 -18.30 12.91 -38.98
N ASN A 92 -17.44 12.52 -39.92
CA ASN A 92 -16.00 12.35 -39.65
C ASN A 92 -15.34 13.64 -39.17
N LEU A 93 -15.76 14.81 -39.68
CA LEU A 93 -15.26 16.10 -39.18
C LEU A 93 -15.70 16.33 -37.73
N ILE A 94 -16.98 16.12 -37.41
CA ILE A 94 -17.51 16.25 -36.04
C ILE A 94 -16.72 15.34 -35.10
N GLU A 95 -16.53 14.07 -35.47
CA GLU A 95 -15.77 13.10 -34.68
C GLU A 95 -14.31 13.52 -34.48
N SER A 96 -13.66 14.03 -35.52
CA SER A 96 -12.26 14.50 -35.46
C SER A 96 -12.11 15.73 -34.56
N VAL A 97 -13.04 16.67 -34.66
CA VAL A 97 -13.09 17.88 -33.82
C VAL A 97 -13.34 17.49 -32.36
N ALA A 98 -14.31 16.61 -32.10
CA ALA A 98 -14.61 16.09 -30.77
C ALA A 98 -13.39 15.36 -30.18
N ALA A 99 -12.79 14.42 -30.92
CA ALA A 99 -11.62 13.67 -30.47
C ALA A 99 -10.44 14.59 -30.11
N SER A 100 -10.17 15.61 -30.92
CA SER A 100 -9.09 16.56 -30.62
C SER A 100 -9.41 17.50 -29.45
N TYR A 101 -10.66 17.94 -29.35
CA TYR A 101 -11.10 18.75 -28.22
C TYR A 101 -10.96 17.95 -26.92
N HIS A 102 -11.49 16.71 -26.90
CA HIS A 102 -11.38 15.83 -25.75
C HIS A 102 -9.93 15.47 -25.45
N LYS A 103 -9.06 15.24 -26.44
CA LYS A 103 -7.64 14.97 -26.18
C LYS A 103 -6.91 16.12 -25.47
N ARG A 104 -7.33 17.38 -25.69
CA ARG A 104 -6.64 18.58 -25.18
C ARG A 104 -7.31 19.26 -23.98
N TYR A 105 -8.62 19.11 -23.85
CA TYR A 105 -9.45 19.85 -22.89
C TYR A 105 -10.35 18.94 -22.04
N SER A 106 -10.16 17.61 -22.04
CA SER A 106 -10.82 16.68 -21.12
C SER A 106 -10.26 16.71 -19.70
N LEU A 107 -9.83 17.86 -19.18
CA LEU A 107 -9.53 17.97 -17.76
C LEU A 107 -10.08 19.29 -17.25
N ILE A 108 -11.30 19.24 -16.73
CA ILE A 108 -11.86 20.35 -15.98
C ILE A 108 -11.43 20.18 -14.53
N GLU A 109 -10.59 21.09 -14.05
CA GLU A 109 -10.14 21.10 -12.65
C GLU A 109 -11.14 21.85 -11.77
N TYR A 110 -11.70 21.14 -10.80
CA TYR A 110 -12.54 21.70 -9.75
C TYR A 110 -11.77 21.72 -8.44
N LYS A 111 -11.71 22.89 -7.80
CA LYS A 111 -11.15 23.03 -6.46
C LYS A 111 -12.27 23.25 -5.46
N GLN A 112 -12.43 22.32 -4.53
CA GLN A 112 -13.44 22.46 -3.48
C GLN A 112 -13.10 23.66 -2.57
N ASN A 113 -14.07 24.56 -2.37
CA ASN A 113 -14.03 25.53 -1.27
C ASN A 113 -14.15 24.75 0.03
N ALA A 114 -13.24 24.99 0.99
CA ALA A 114 -13.24 24.25 2.26
C ALA A 114 -14.62 24.33 2.93
N ARG A 115 -15.27 23.17 3.07
CA ARG A 115 -16.48 23.04 3.86
C ARG A 115 -16.11 23.29 5.33
N LYS A 116 -16.87 24.13 6.02
CA LYS A 116 -16.80 24.20 7.49
C LYS A 116 -17.44 22.93 8.05
N VAL A 117 -16.62 22.09 8.67
CA VAL A 117 -17.08 20.91 9.41
C VAL A 117 -17.70 21.37 10.72
N SER A 118 -18.89 20.86 11.04
CA SER A 118 -19.58 21.20 12.28
C SER A 118 -18.92 20.54 13.50
N ASP A 119 -19.09 21.12 14.68
CA ASP A 119 -18.56 20.54 15.93
C ASP A 119 -19.17 19.15 16.23
N ALA A 120 -20.42 18.91 15.80
CA ALA A 120 -21.08 17.62 15.92
C ALA A 120 -20.42 16.54 15.04
N GLU A 121 -20.06 16.87 13.80
CA GLU A 121 -19.34 15.95 12.91
C GLU A 121 -17.94 15.65 13.45
N LYS A 122 -17.25 16.65 14.01
CA LYS A 122 -15.93 16.46 14.65
C LYS A 122 -15.99 15.52 15.84
N GLU A 123 -16.98 15.72 16.71
CA GLU A 123 -17.20 14.89 17.89
C GLU A 123 -17.58 13.45 17.52
N LEU A 124 -18.40 13.26 16.48
CA LEU A 124 -18.72 11.95 15.93
C LEU A 124 -17.46 11.22 15.46
N CYS A 125 -16.61 11.89 14.68
CA CYS A 125 -15.35 11.33 14.18
C CYS A 125 -14.40 10.97 15.32
N ARG A 126 -14.27 11.85 16.32
CA ARG A 126 -13.45 11.62 17.50
C ARG A 126 -13.88 10.34 18.22
N ARG A 127 -15.18 10.22 18.53
CA ARG A 127 -15.73 9.04 19.20
C ARG A 127 -15.56 7.77 18.39
N ALA A 128 -15.82 7.82 17.08
CA ALA A 128 -15.63 6.66 16.21
C ALA A 128 -14.18 6.17 16.23
N LEU A 129 -13.20 7.09 16.16
CA LEU A 129 -11.78 6.74 16.20
C LEU A 129 -11.33 6.22 17.56
N GLU A 130 -11.87 6.77 18.66
CA GLU A 130 -11.66 6.24 20.01
C GLU A 130 -12.22 4.82 20.16
N ASN A 131 -13.42 4.56 19.61
CA ASN A 131 -14.03 3.24 19.62
C ASN A 131 -13.25 2.22 18.76
N ILE A 132 -12.80 2.61 17.57
CA ILE A 132 -11.93 1.77 16.73
C ILE A 132 -10.63 1.45 17.46
N ALA A 133 -10.01 2.46 18.10
CA ALA A 133 -8.77 2.25 18.84
C ALA A 133 -8.97 1.30 20.04
N GLY A 134 -10.00 1.55 20.86
CA GLY A 134 -10.27 0.74 22.05
C GLY A 134 -10.76 -0.68 21.75
N ARG A 135 -11.43 -0.89 20.60
CA ARG A 135 -12.00 -2.19 20.24
C ARG A 135 -11.03 -3.12 19.52
N PHE A 136 -10.04 -2.57 18.81
CA PHE A 136 -9.06 -3.38 18.06
C PHE A 136 -7.63 -3.34 18.61
N PHE A 137 -7.32 -2.45 19.56
CA PHE A 137 -6.01 -2.38 20.22
C PHE A 137 -6.17 -2.42 21.74
N GLU A 138 -6.35 -3.61 22.31
CA GLU A 138 -6.57 -3.82 23.75
C GLU A 138 -5.45 -3.24 24.62
N ASP A 139 -4.19 -3.33 24.18
CA ASP A 139 -3.02 -2.89 24.92
C ASP A 139 -2.70 -1.39 24.72
N LEU A 140 -3.44 -0.68 23.87
CA LEU A 140 -3.15 0.72 23.60
C LEU A 140 -3.65 1.60 24.75
N PRO A 141 -2.78 2.43 25.36
CA PRO A 141 -3.20 3.43 26.34
C PRO A 141 -4.29 4.34 25.76
N ALA A 142 -5.03 4.98 26.66
CA ALA A 142 -6.06 5.95 26.30
C ALA A 142 -5.57 6.90 25.20
N VAL A 143 -6.32 6.94 24.11
CA VAL A 143 -5.96 7.72 22.93
C VAL A 143 -6.57 9.12 22.98
N GLU A 144 -5.88 10.06 22.36
CA GLU A 144 -6.39 11.41 22.12
C GLU A 144 -6.48 11.63 20.61
N VAL A 145 -7.64 12.05 20.11
CA VAL A 145 -7.82 12.36 18.69
C VAL A 145 -7.80 13.86 18.49
N ARG A 146 -6.95 14.32 17.56
CA ARG A 146 -6.85 15.74 17.18
C ARG A 146 -7.08 15.91 15.69
N GLU A 147 -7.59 17.06 15.28
CA GLU A 147 -7.67 17.41 13.85
C GLU A 147 -6.26 17.50 13.25
N GLY A 148 -6.09 16.85 12.10
CA GLY A 148 -4.88 16.90 11.30
C GLY A 148 -4.81 18.14 10.42
N SER A 149 -3.73 18.24 9.63
CA SER A 149 -3.59 19.37 8.70
C SER A 149 -4.55 19.20 7.51
N ARG A 150 -4.89 20.32 6.86
CA ARG A 150 -5.71 20.33 5.64
C ARG A 150 -5.04 19.61 4.47
N GLU A 151 -3.71 19.61 4.43
CA GLU A 151 -2.95 18.90 3.39
C GLU A 151 -3.11 17.38 3.54
N ASP A 152 -3.14 16.87 4.77
CA ASP A 152 -3.32 15.44 5.06
C ASP A 152 -4.70 14.89 4.65
N GLY A 153 -5.69 15.77 4.47
CA GLY A 153 -7.04 15.40 4.04
C GLY A 153 -7.31 15.63 2.54
N THR A 154 -6.32 16.08 1.76
CA THR A 154 -6.54 16.38 0.34
C THR A 154 -6.50 15.10 -0.50
N GLU A 155 -7.53 14.86 -1.31
CA GLU A 155 -7.63 13.74 -2.24
C GLU A 155 -7.79 14.24 -3.68
N ASP A 156 -7.18 13.52 -4.63
CA ASP A 156 -7.40 13.73 -6.05
C ASP A 156 -8.44 12.73 -6.56
N ILE A 157 -9.56 13.25 -7.06
CA ILE A 157 -10.65 12.46 -7.64
C ILE A 157 -10.75 12.78 -9.13
N TYR A 158 -10.94 11.77 -9.97
CA TYR A 158 -11.09 11.91 -11.41
C TYR A 158 -12.46 11.40 -11.84
N GLY A 159 -13.29 12.27 -12.44
CA GLY A 159 -14.59 11.89 -12.99
C GLY A 159 -14.46 11.60 -14.48
N VAL A 160 -15.12 10.55 -14.98
CA VAL A 160 -15.15 10.17 -16.39
C VAL A 160 -16.59 10.27 -16.85
N SER A 161 -16.89 11.28 -17.68
CA SER A 161 -18.18 11.38 -18.35
C SER A 161 -18.23 10.38 -19.49
N VAL A 162 -19.28 9.57 -19.54
CA VAL A 162 -19.46 8.49 -20.50
C VAL A 162 -20.83 8.55 -21.15
N ARG A 163 -20.90 8.16 -22.42
CA ARG A 163 -22.14 7.78 -23.11
C ARG A 163 -22.22 6.27 -23.12
N ILE A 164 -23.31 5.73 -22.61
CA ILE A 164 -23.58 4.29 -22.52
C ILE A 164 -24.72 3.96 -23.45
N GLU A 165 -24.56 2.96 -24.30
CA GLU A 165 -25.62 2.48 -25.20
C GLU A 165 -26.26 1.22 -24.62
N LEU A 166 -27.47 1.37 -24.10
CA LEU A 166 -28.21 0.31 -23.39
C LEU A 166 -29.26 -0.33 -24.28
N SER A 167 -29.42 -1.65 -24.18
CA SER A 167 -30.44 -2.41 -24.91
C SER A 167 -31.15 -3.39 -23.99
N GLY A 168 -32.48 -3.51 -24.16
CA GLY A 168 -33.29 -4.54 -23.50
C GLY A 168 -33.33 -5.89 -24.23
N GLY A 169 -32.34 -6.19 -25.07
CA GLY A 169 -32.27 -7.42 -25.88
C GLY A 169 -32.96 -7.30 -27.24
N THR A 170 -34.22 -6.83 -27.29
CA THR A 170 -34.95 -6.60 -28.55
C THR A 170 -35.14 -5.11 -28.84
N GLY A 171 -34.36 -4.53 -29.74
CA GLY A 171 -34.51 -3.14 -30.17
C GLY A 171 -33.18 -2.42 -30.45
N ALA A 172 -33.28 -1.18 -30.94
CA ALA A 172 -32.14 -0.28 -31.06
C ALA A 172 -31.62 0.11 -29.66
N ALA A 173 -30.30 0.22 -29.52
CA ALA A 173 -29.72 0.67 -28.26
C ALA A 173 -30.06 2.14 -28.02
N VAL A 174 -30.39 2.48 -26.77
CA VAL A 174 -30.71 3.84 -26.35
C VAL A 174 -29.46 4.43 -25.68
N PRO A 175 -28.95 5.57 -26.16
CA PRO A 175 -27.82 6.24 -25.53
C PRO A 175 -28.27 6.96 -24.26
N VAL A 176 -27.53 6.79 -23.18
CA VAL A 176 -27.69 7.50 -21.91
C VAL A 176 -26.37 8.12 -21.46
N LEU A 177 -26.42 9.24 -20.76
CA LEU A 177 -25.24 9.91 -20.22
C LEU A 177 -25.04 9.53 -18.75
N ALA A 178 -23.79 9.21 -18.42
CA ALA A 178 -23.40 8.87 -17.06
C ALA A 178 -21.99 9.35 -16.74
N LYS A 179 -21.61 9.23 -15.47
CA LYS A 179 -20.28 9.49 -14.96
C LYS A 179 -19.80 8.35 -14.09
N VAL A 180 -18.50 8.12 -14.10
CA VAL A 180 -17.80 7.20 -13.20
C VAL A 180 -16.67 7.96 -12.52
N TYR A 181 -16.51 7.80 -11.22
CA TYR A 181 -15.48 8.53 -10.46
C TYR A 181 -14.39 7.60 -9.95
N PHE A 182 -13.17 8.10 -9.90
CA PHE A 182 -11.99 7.39 -9.39
C PHE A 182 -11.23 8.22 -8.37
N ARG A 183 -10.89 7.64 -7.23
CA ARG A 183 -9.97 8.25 -6.25
C ARG A 183 -8.54 7.79 -6.51
N ARG A 184 -7.59 8.72 -6.48
CA ARG A 184 -6.16 8.42 -6.51
C ARG A 184 -5.62 8.02 -5.14
N ARG A 185 -4.96 6.87 -5.07
CA ARG A 185 -4.16 6.44 -3.91
C ARG A 185 -2.78 6.00 -4.38
N GLY A 186 -1.76 6.79 -4.06
CA GLY A 186 -0.40 6.59 -4.57
C GLY A 186 -0.37 6.66 -6.10
N ARG A 187 -0.03 5.52 -6.73
CA ARG A 187 0.03 5.37 -8.20
C ARG A 187 -1.20 4.71 -8.82
N ARG A 188 -2.20 4.32 -8.01
CA ARG A 188 -3.39 3.60 -8.48
C ARG A 188 -4.65 4.45 -8.37
N LEU A 189 -5.63 4.14 -9.20
CA LEU A 189 -6.96 4.73 -9.22
C LEU A 189 -7.98 3.68 -8.81
N TYR A 190 -8.89 4.04 -7.91
CA TYR A 190 -9.93 3.16 -7.39
C TYR A 190 -11.30 3.74 -7.69
N PRO A 191 -12.24 2.95 -8.26
CA PRO A 191 -13.58 3.43 -8.56
C PRO A 191 -14.36 3.76 -7.29
N LEU A 192 -15.20 4.78 -7.36
CA LEU A 192 -16.14 5.17 -6.30
C LEU A 192 -17.51 4.55 -6.56
N PHE A 193 -18.25 4.23 -5.49
CA PHE A 193 -19.63 3.78 -5.59
C PHE A 193 -20.58 4.94 -5.89
N GLU A 194 -21.73 4.61 -6.49
CA GLU A 194 -22.75 5.59 -6.92
C GLU A 194 -23.13 6.60 -5.82
N GLU A 195 -23.31 6.15 -4.58
CA GLU A 195 -23.69 7.04 -3.45
C GLU A 195 -22.66 8.13 -3.16
N GLU A 196 -21.37 7.80 -3.30
CA GLU A 196 -20.28 8.76 -3.10
C GLU A 196 -20.11 9.65 -4.33
N ALA A 197 -20.22 9.07 -5.52
CA ALA A 197 -20.20 9.78 -6.80
C ALA A 197 -21.31 10.84 -6.90
N LYS A 198 -22.54 10.52 -6.48
CA LYS A 198 -23.70 11.44 -6.49
C LYS A 198 -23.44 12.71 -5.69
N LYS A 199 -22.77 12.61 -4.55
CA LYS A 199 -22.42 13.77 -3.71
C LYS A 199 -21.35 14.66 -4.32
N ILE A 200 -20.38 14.03 -4.99
CA ILE A 200 -19.38 14.77 -5.75
C ILE A 200 -20.10 15.50 -6.88
N ASP A 201 -21.01 14.83 -7.59
CA ASP A 201 -21.83 15.45 -8.64
C ASP A 201 -22.68 16.61 -8.10
N GLU A 202 -23.44 16.42 -7.02
CA GLU A 202 -24.22 17.47 -6.34
C GLU A 202 -23.33 18.68 -6.01
N TYR A 203 -22.16 18.44 -5.43
CA TYR A 203 -21.19 19.49 -5.13
C TYR A 203 -20.73 20.23 -6.39
N LEU A 204 -20.44 19.50 -7.48
CA LEU A 204 -20.04 20.08 -8.76
C LEU A 204 -21.19 20.86 -9.43
N TYR A 205 -22.44 20.47 -9.22
CA TYR A 205 -23.62 21.23 -9.68
C TYR A 205 -23.82 22.54 -8.91
N GLU A 206 -23.50 22.57 -7.62
CA GLU A 206 -23.63 23.77 -6.77
C GLU A 206 -22.51 24.80 -7.00
N ILE A 207 -21.33 24.35 -7.45
CA ILE A 207 -20.25 25.27 -7.82
C ILE A 207 -20.54 25.86 -9.20
N ILE A 208 -21.00 27.11 -9.22
CA ILE A 208 -20.84 27.96 -10.40
C ILE A 208 -19.33 28.07 -10.65
N PRO A 209 -18.80 27.68 -11.83
CA PRO A 209 -17.39 27.89 -12.15
C PRO A 209 -17.07 29.36 -11.90
N SER A 210 -16.27 29.65 -10.88
CA SER A 210 -15.85 31.01 -10.60
C SER A 210 -15.22 31.54 -11.88
N GLY A 211 -15.86 32.50 -12.53
CA GLY A 211 -15.37 33.13 -13.77
C GLY A 211 -14.04 33.89 -13.58
N ASP A 212 -13.45 33.83 -12.39
CA ASP A 212 -12.11 34.31 -12.14
C ASP A 212 -11.12 33.26 -12.62
N GLY A 213 -10.37 33.66 -13.66
CA GLY A 213 -9.27 32.92 -14.27
C GLY A 213 -8.26 32.40 -13.24
N GLY A 214 -8.56 31.24 -12.66
CA GLY A 214 -7.57 30.36 -12.08
C GLY A 214 -6.47 30.20 -13.11
N LYS A 215 -5.22 30.38 -12.68
CA LYS A 215 -4.04 30.14 -13.53
C LYS A 215 -4.30 28.88 -14.35
N LYS A 216 -4.14 28.99 -15.68
CA LYS A 216 -4.17 27.83 -16.59
C LYS A 216 -3.42 26.69 -15.90
N PRO A 217 -4.03 25.51 -15.75
CA PRO A 217 -3.36 24.37 -15.16
C PRO A 217 -2.05 24.15 -15.91
N ASP A 218 -1.00 23.80 -15.16
CA ASP A 218 0.33 23.50 -15.70
C ASP A 218 0.22 22.17 -16.45
N ASN A 219 -0.33 22.22 -17.67
CA ASN A 219 -0.75 21.08 -18.51
C ASN A 219 0.41 20.21 -19.02
N SER A 220 1.57 20.22 -18.36
CA SER A 220 2.74 19.45 -18.78
C SER A 220 2.60 17.93 -18.57
N ASP A 221 1.60 17.46 -17.82
CA ASP A 221 1.42 16.03 -17.48
C ASP A 221 -0.04 15.50 -17.65
N ALA A 222 -0.89 16.20 -18.41
CA ALA A 222 -2.30 15.82 -18.60
C ALA A 222 -2.46 14.47 -19.32
N SER A 223 -1.57 14.15 -20.27
CA SER A 223 -1.62 12.88 -21.03
C SER A 223 -1.47 11.65 -20.13
N GLY A 224 -0.49 11.65 -19.23
CA GLY A 224 -0.26 10.49 -18.34
C GLY A 224 -1.40 10.26 -17.35
N THR A 225 -2.06 11.34 -16.94
CA THR A 225 -3.26 11.26 -16.09
C THR A 225 -4.47 10.73 -16.86
N ILE A 226 -4.69 11.19 -18.10
CA ILE A 226 -5.75 10.68 -18.97
C ILE A 226 -5.58 9.18 -19.23
N ASP A 227 -4.36 8.75 -19.59
CA ASP A 227 -4.07 7.34 -19.87
C ASP A 227 -4.31 6.46 -18.62
N ALA A 228 -3.92 6.94 -17.43
CA ALA A 228 -4.15 6.21 -16.17
C ALA A 228 -5.66 6.08 -15.86
N VAL A 229 -6.44 7.14 -16.07
CA VAL A 229 -7.88 7.13 -15.83
C VAL A 229 -8.62 6.24 -16.84
N LEU A 230 -8.22 6.26 -18.12
CA LEU A 230 -8.77 5.37 -19.13
C LEU A 230 -8.41 3.91 -18.83
N GLY A 231 -7.17 3.62 -18.40
CA GLY A 231 -6.78 2.29 -17.94
C GLY A 231 -7.61 1.81 -16.75
N ALA A 232 -7.90 2.70 -15.78
CA ALA A 232 -8.76 2.35 -14.65
C ALA A 232 -10.23 2.08 -15.07
N MET A 233 -10.73 2.76 -16.09
CA MET A 233 -12.03 2.46 -16.70
C MET A 233 -12.05 1.11 -17.41
N GLU A 234 -10.99 0.77 -18.16
CA GLU A 234 -10.85 -0.55 -18.78
C GLU A 234 -10.80 -1.66 -17.72
N ASP A 235 -10.06 -1.46 -16.63
CA ASP A 235 -9.99 -2.39 -15.50
C ASP A 235 -11.35 -2.56 -14.79
N LEU A 236 -12.17 -1.50 -14.70
CA LEU A 236 -13.52 -1.58 -14.13
C LEU A 236 -14.51 -2.32 -15.06
N LEU A 237 -14.36 -2.15 -16.38
CA LEU A 237 -15.26 -2.76 -17.36
C LEU A 237 -14.93 -4.23 -17.65
N TYR A 238 -13.64 -4.57 -17.73
CA TYR A 238 -13.16 -5.87 -18.21
C TYR A 238 -12.27 -6.61 -17.20
N GLY A 239 -11.76 -5.92 -16.19
CA GLY A 239 -10.89 -6.49 -15.17
C GLY A 239 -11.65 -7.22 -14.07
N LYS A 240 -10.92 -8.03 -13.29
CA LYS A 240 -11.41 -8.61 -12.04
C LYS A 240 -11.09 -7.68 -10.88
N THR A 241 -11.85 -6.59 -10.74
CA THR A 241 -11.72 -5.72 -9.56
C THR A 241 -12.53 -6.32 -8.41
N ALA A 242 -11.84 -6.89 -7.41
CA ALA A 242 -12.52 -7.51 -6.26
C ALA A 242 -13.44 -6.51 -5.55
N GLY A 243 -14.76 -6.75 -5.62
CA GLY A 243 -15.78 -5.96 -4.91
C GLY A 243 -16.34 -4.74 -5.65
N PHE A 244 -15.85 -4.40 -6.84
CA PHE A 244 -16.37 -3.30 -7.66
C PHE A 244 -16.99 -3.85 -8.95
N ASP A 245 -18.24 -3.47 -9.19
CA ASP A 245 -18.96 -3.76 -10.43
C ASP A 245 -19.29 -2.42 -11.08
N PHE A 246 -19.11 -2.32 -12.41
CA PHE A 246 -19.41 -1.13 -13.18
C PHE A 246 -20.84 -0.61 -12.89
N THR A 247 -21.81 -1.50 -12.73
CA THR A 247 -23.20 -1.15 -12.42
C THR A 247 -23.37 -0.41 -11.09
N ARG A 248 -22.44 -0.62 -10.14
CA ARG A 248 -22.47 -0.01 -8.80
C ARG A 248 -21.67 1.29 -8.72
N CYS A 249 -20.94 1.63 -9.78
CA CYS A 249 -20.05 2.78 -9.86
C CYS A 249 -20.52 3.84 -10.88
N VAL A 250 -21.52 3.52 -11.70
CA VAL A 250 -22.10 4.42 -12.69
C VAL A 250 -23.13 5.35 -12.05
N CYS A 251 -22.99 6.66 -12.30
CA CYS A 251 -23.94 7.68 -11.85
C CYS A 251 -24.54 8.37 -13.08
N TYR A 252 -25.84 8.25 -13.30
CA TYR A 252 -26.50 8.88 -14.44
C TYR A 252 -26.57 10.40 -14.25
N SER A 253 -26.30 11.15 -15.32
CA SER A 253 -26.04 12.59 -15.23
C SER A 253 -27.29 13.46 -15.13
N GLY A 254 -28.50 12.89 -15.16
CA GLY A 254 -29.75 13.65 -15.03
C GLY A 254 -30.99 12.78 -14.86
N GLU A 255 -32.08 13.39 -14.40
CA GLU A 255 -33.37 12.73 -14.18
C GLU A 255 -33.94 12.09 -15.46
N GLU A 256 -33.67 12.67 -16.63
CA GLU A 256 -34.12 12.11 -17.92
C GLU A 256 -33.40 10.80 -18.24
N ASP A 257 -32.08 10.74 -18.05
CA ASP A 257 -31.29 9.51 -18.24
C ASP A 257 -31.71 8.43 -17.23
N GLU A 258 -31.90 8.78 -15.95
CA GLU A 258 -32.40 7.84 -14.92
C GLU A 258 -33.79 7.28 -15.28
N LYS A 259 -34.70 8.13 -15.80
CA LYS A 259 -36.03 7.70 -16.27
C LYS A 259 -35.92 6.75 -17.45
N ILE A 260 -35.08 7.05 -18.44
CA ILE A 260 -34.85 6.20 -19.61
C ILE A 260 -34.35 4.82 -19.17
N VAL A 261 -33.37 4.76 -18.26
CA VAL A 261 -32.84 3.49 -17.74
C VAL A 261 -33.92 2.71 -16.99
N SER A 262 -34.71 3.40 -16.16
CA SER A 262 -35.79 2.78 -15.39
C SER A 262 -36.87 2.20 -16.30
N GLU A 263 -37.30 2.96 -17.32
CA GLU A 263 -38.28 2.48 -18.32
C GLU A 263 -37.75 1.29 -19.13
N LEU A 264 -36.46 1.30 -19.48
CA LEU A 264 -35.83 0.18 -20.17
C LEU A 264 -35.77 -1.05 -19.26
N ALA A 265 -35.44 -0.88 -17.98
CA ALA A 265 -35.42 -1.96 -17.01
C ALA A 265 -36.82 -2.56 -16.79
N GLU A 266 -37.85 -1.72 -16.67
CA GLU A 266 -39.25 -2.14 -16.52
C GLU A 266 -39.74 -2.93 -17.74
N LYS A 267 -39.41 -2.49 -18.96
CA LYS A 267 -39.79 -3.19 -20.21
C LYS A 267 -39.13 -4.56 -20.36
N VAL A 268 -38.00 -4.77 -19.68
CA VAL A 268 -37.20 -6.01 -19.73
C VAL A 268 -37.61 -7.01 -18.64
N SER A 269 -38.50 -6.61 -17.71
CA SER A 269 -38.91 -7.39 -16.52
C SER A 269 -39.69 -8.71 -16.77
N HIS A 270 -39.78 -9.18 -18.02
CA HIS A 270 -40.26 -10.53 -18.33
C HIS A 270 -39.08 -11.52 -18.37
N ASP A 271 -38.98 -12.35 -17.33
CA ASP A 271 -38.10 -13.53 -17.15
C ASP A 271 -36.65 -13.44 -17.69
N ASN A 272 -35.69 -13.23 -16.76
CA ASN A 272 -34.24 -13.44 -16.91
C ASN A 272 -33.46 -12.58 -17.92
N VAL A 273 -34.07 -11.62 -18.59
CA VAL A 273 -33.35 -10.69 -19.46
C VAL A 273 -32.74 -9.55 -18.63
N ARG A 274 -31.46 -9.25 -18.84
CA ARG A 274 -30.76 -8.10 -18.22
C ARG A 274 -30.57 -7.00 -19.25
N LEU A 275 -30.48 -5.74 -18.81
CA LEU A 275 -30.04 -4.65 -19.68
C LEU A 275 -28.60 -4.93 -20.14
N GLU A 276 -28.40 -4.94 -21.45
CA GLU A 276 -27.09 -5.09 -22.05
C GLU A 276 -26.51 -3.73 -22.40
N CYS A 277 -25.31 -3.44 -21.89
CA CYS A 277 -24.51 -2.33 -22.34
C CYS A 277 -23.69 -2.76 -23.57
N ARG A 278 -23.99 -2.19 -24.74
CA ARG A 278 -23.30 -2.53 -26.00
C ARG A 278 -22.02 -1.73 -26.21
N GLN A 279 -22.02 -0.48 -25.77
CA GLN A 279 -20.91 0.43 -25.99
C GLN A 279 -20.82 1.45 -24.86
N VAL A 280 -19.61 1.71 -24.38
CA VAL A 280 -19.27 2.82 -23.49
C VAL A 280 -18.30 3.72 -24.25
N SER A 281 -18.63 5.01 -24.36
CA SER A 281 -17.80 6.01 -25.03
C SER A 281 -17.45 7.12 -24.05
N THR A 282 -16.16 7.33 -23.78
CA THR A 282 -15.69 8.41 -22.90
C THR A 282 -15.86 9.76 -23.59
N LEU A 283 -16.64 10.64 -22.95
CA LEU A 283 -16.93 12.00 -23.39
C LEU A 283 -16.03 13.05 -22.73
N GLY A 284 -15.38 12.74 -21.62
CA GLY A 284 -14.50 13.71 -20.96
C GLY A 284 -14.04 13.23 -19.60
N ILE A 285 -12.97 13.85 -19.10
CA ILE A 285 -12.42 13.59 -17.78
C ILE A 285 -12.48 14.92 -16.98
N SER A 286 -12.79 14.84 -15.71
CA SER A 286 -12.69 15.94 -14.75
C SER A 286 -11.70 15.55 -13.67
N HIS A 287 -11.03 16.53 -13.10
CA HIS A 287 -10.24 16.35 -11.89
C HIS A 287 -10.83 17.23 -10.80
N VAL A 288 -11.11 16.64 -9.65
CA VAL A 288 -11.64 17.30 -8.48
C VAL A 288 -10.62 17.13 -7.37
N ARG A 289 -10.02 18.25 -6.95
CA ARG A 289 -9.23 18.27 -5.72
C ARG A 289 -10.18 18.38 -4.54
N TRP A 290 -10.41 17.26 -3.89
CA TRP A 290 -11.34 17.09 -2.80
C TRP A 290 -10.65 17.28 -1.45
N ILE A 291 -11.33 17.89 -0.48
CA ILE A 291 -10.74 18.23 0.82
C ILE A 291 -11.55 17.55 1.92
N ASN A 292 -11.03 16.43 2.41
CA ASN A 292 -11.58 15.68 3.53
C ASN A 292 -11.10 16.22 4.87
N SER A 293 -11.77 15.78 5.93
CA SER A 293 -11.29 16.00 7.30
C SER A 293 -10.19 14.98 7.61
N SER A 294 -9.08 15.45 8.16
CA SER A 294 -8.01 14.57 8.64
C SER A 294 -8.00 14.61 10.17
N TYR A 295 -7.75 13.47 10.79
CA TYR A 295 -7.57 13.35 12.23
C TYR A 295 -6.34 12.50 12.52
N ILE A 296 -5.64 12.85 13.59
CA ILE A 296 -4.46 12.13 14.07
C ILE A 296 -4.79 11.58 15.45
N VAL A 297 -4.63 10.28 15.62
CA VAL A 297 -4.78 9.60 16.90
C VAL A 297 -3.42 9.57 17.57
N TYR A 298 -3.37 10.05 18.81
CA TYR A 298 -2.19 10.08 19.66
C TYR A 298 -2.34 9.05 20.78
N SER A 299 -1.28 8.30 21.03
CA SER A 299 -1.14 7.50 22.26
C SER A 299 0.08 8.03 22.99
N GLU A 300 -0.07 8.39 24.28
CA GLU A 300 1.00 8.98 25.10
C GLU A 300 1.70 10.19 24.42
N GLN A 301 0.91 11.06 23.78
CA GLN A 301 1.40 12.23 22.99
C GLN A 301 2.18 11.89 21.71
N LYS A 302 2.35 10.61 21.35
CA LYS A 302 2.95 10.19 20.09
C LYS A 302 1.85 9.92 19.05
N PRO A 303 1.95 10.47 17.82
CA PRO A 303 0.99 10.15 16.76
C PRO A 303 1.17 8.68 16.32
N VAL A 304 0.08 7.90 16.38
CA VAL A 304 0.09 6.46 16.09
C VAL A 304 -0.78 6.10 14.89
N LEU A 305 -1.89 6.80 14.67
CA LEU A 305 -2.80 6.56 13.54
C LEU A 305 -3.17 7.88 12.86
N ARG A 306 -3.48 7.79 11.57
CA ARG A 306 -4.08 8.86 10.77
C ARG A 306 -5.38 8.36 10.19
N ALA A 307 -6.44 9.13 10.42
CA ALA A 307 -7.74 8.93 9.83
C ALA A 307 -8.05 10.03 8.82
N THR A 308 -8.56 9.64 7.67
CA THR A 308 -9.17 10.54 6.70
C THR A 308 -10.66 10.23 6.68
N VAL A 309 -11.48 11.23 6.99
CA VAL A 309 -12.94 11.12 6.99
C VAL A 309 -13.48 11.82 5.76
N GLY A 310 -13.96 11.00 4.84
CA GLY A 310 -14.55 11.40 3.57
C GLY A 310 -16.05 11.63 3.66
N LEU A 311 -16.70 11.58 2.49
CA LEU A 311 -18.15 11.65 2.35
C LEU A 311 -18.84 10.48 3.07
N ASN A 312 -20.09 10.68 3.54
CA ASN A 312 -20.88 9.63 4.22
C ASN A 312 -20.25 9.07 5.50
N ASP A 313 -19.46 9.87 6.22
CA ASP A 313 -18.70 9.39 7.39
C ASP A 313 -17.78 8.21 7.01
N SER A 314 -17.27 8.17 5.78
CA SER A 314 -16.32 7.14 5.35
C SER A 314 -14.97 7.36 6.02
N ILE A 315 -14.57 6.43 6.87
CA ILE A 315 -13.29 6.48 7.59
C ILE A 315 -12.28 5.61 6.87
N SER A 316 -11.15 6.20 6.48
CA SER A 316 -9.94 5.46 6.12
C SER A 316 -8.89 5.67 7.20
N LEU A 317 -8.34 4.59 7.74
CA LEU A 317 -7.40 4.59 8.85
C LEU A 317 -6.07 3.97 8.43
N SER A 318 -4.97 4.63 8.77
CA SER A 318 -3.62 4.15 8.47
C SER A 318 -2.70 4.28 9.68
N CYS A 319 -1.72 3.36 9.76
CA CYS A 319 -0.73 3.33 10.84
C CYS A 319 0.43 4.31 10.55
N LEU A 320 0.57 5.34 11.38
CA LEU A 320 1.68 6.30 11.31
C LEU A 320 2.97 5.75 11.92
N ASN A 321 2.88 4.72 12.76
CA ASN A 321 4.06 4.15 13.39
C ASN A 321 4.94 3.38 12.38
N CYS A 322 4.36 2.81 11.31
CA CYS A 322 5.10 2.11 10.25
C CYS A 322 4.92 2.69 8.84
N ASN A 323 4.04 3.68 8.63
CA ASN A 323 3.77 4.34 7.34
C ASN A 323 3.36 3.41 6.19
N ALA A 324 2.89 2.19 6.47
CA ALA A 324 2.64 1.17 5.45
C ALA A 324 1.27 0.47 5.56
N GLY A 325 0.68 0.40 6.75
CA GLY A 325 -0.58 -0.33 6.96
C GLY A 325 -1.82 0.53 6.77
N VAL A 326 -2.70 0.12 5.85
CA VAL A 326 -4.10 0.57 5.81
C VAL A 326 -4.91 -0.40 6.67
N LEU A 327 -5.52 0.12 7.73
CA LEU A 327 -6.26 -0.67 8.71
C LEU A 327 -7.76 -0.71 8.37
N VAL A 328 -8.28 0.44 7.95
CA VAL A 328 -9.67 0.61 7.51
C VAL A 328 -9.63 1.36 6.19
N GLU A 329 -10.38 0.89 5.20
CA GLU A 329 -10.52 1.54 3.91
C GLU A 329 -11.99 1.86 3.65
N ASN A 330 -12.36 3.14 3.78
CA ASN A 330 -13.74 3.61 3.59
C ASN A 330 -14.75 2.78 4.39
N ASN A 331 -14.53 2.68 5.70
CA ASN A 331 -15.28 1.83 6.62
C ASN A 331 -15.15 0.32 6.40
N ARG A 332 -14.42 -0.16 5.38
CA ARG A 332 -14.19 -1.59 5.16
C ARG A 332 -12.94 -2.06 5.89
N VAL A 333 -13.07 -3.15 6.63
CA VAL A 333 -11.94 -3.92 7.17
C VAL A 333 -11.89 -5.25 6.44
N SER A 334 -10.76 -5.54 5.80
CA SER A 334 -10.54 -6.79 5.07
C SER A 334 -9.60 -7.68 5.88
N TYR A 335 -9.90 -8.97 5.98
CA TYR A 335 -9.13 -9.92 6.76
C TYR A 335 -9.24 -11.33 6.19
N THR A 336 -8.31 -12.21 6.54
CA THR A 336 -8.24 -13.57 5.99
C THR A 336 -8.26 -14.59 7.10
N VAL A 337 -9.30 -15.41 7.15
CA VAL A 337 -9.44 -16.48 8.15
C VAL A 337 -9.08 -17.85 7.55
N PRO A 338 -8.52 -18.77 8.33
CA PRO A 338 -8.39 -20.16 7.90
C PRO A 338 -9.78 -20.79 7.77
N GLY A 339 -10.10 -21.30 6.58
CA GLY A 339 -11.34 -22.05 6.33
C GLY A 339 -11.29 -23.46 6.94
N GLU A 340 -12.46 -24.11 7.02
CA GLU A 340 -12.60 -25.45 7.60
C GLU A 340 -11.75 -26.52 6.87
N ASP A 341 -11.51 -26.32 5.57
CA ASP A 341 -10.68 -27.19 4.73
C ASP A 341 -9.18 -26.80 4.72
N GLY A 342 -8.78 -25.82 5.54
CA GLY A 342 -7.43 -25.26 5.58
C GLY A 342 -7.12 -24.22 4.49
N GLU A 343 -8.06 -23.96 3.58
CA GLU A 343 -7.95 -22.88 2.58
C GLU A 343 -8.25 -21.51 3.20
N ALA A 344 -7.45 -20.51 2.86
CA ALA A 344 -7.63 -19.13 3.32
C ALA A 344 -8.89 -18.50 2.71
N GLN A 345 -9.81 -18.03 3.55
CA GLN A 345 -11.02 -17.32 3.13
C GLN A 345 -10.88 -15.82 3.41
N GLU A 346 -10.95 -15.02 2.34
CA GLU A 346 -11.04 -13.57 2.48
C GLU A 346 -12.44 -13.16 2.93
N ARG A 347 -12.49 -12.33 3.96
CA ARG A 347 -13.72 -11.71 4.49
C ARG A 347 -13.56 -10.20 4.52
N ALA A 348 -14.69 -9.51 4.52
CA ALA A 348 -14.75 -8.09 4.72
C ALA A 348 -15.97 -7.70 5.55
N VAL A 349 -15.75 -6.78 6.49
CA VAL A 349 -16.78 -6.21 7.35
C VAL A 349 -16.78 -4.69 7.19
N PHE A 350 -17.96 -4.08 7.25
CA PHE A 350 -18.14 -2.63 7.16
C PHE A 350 -18.48 -2.08 8.54
N ILE A 351 -17.68 -1.13 9.02
CA ILE A 351 -17.92 -0.42 10.28
C ILE A 351 -18.87 0.76 10.09
N ASP A 352 -19.74 0.99 11.07
CA ASP A 352 -20.64 2.13 11.13
C ASP A 352 -20.17 3.10 12.24
N PRO A 353 -19.53 4.22 11.90
CA PRO A 353 -18.97 5.16 12.89
C PRO A 353 -20.04 5.88 13.72
N ARG A 354 -21.33 5.75 13.37
CA ARG A 354 -22.44 6.32 14.14
C ARG A 354 -22.84 5.46 15.33
N LYS A 355 -22.43 4.18 15.33
CA LYS A 355 -22.73 3.24 16.40
C LYS A 355 -21.54 3.07 17.31
N GLU A 356 -21.82 2.88 18.60
CA GLU A 356 -20.77 2.71 19.60
C GLU A 356 -19.98 1.41 19.40
N ASP A 357 -20.67 0.34 19.04
CA ASP A 357 -20.12 -0.97 18.68
C ASP A 357 -19.56 -1.03 17.25
N LEU A 358 -19.54 0.10 16.55
CA LEU A 358 -19.18 0.20 15.13
C LEU A 358 -20.07 -0.66 14.21
N GLY A 359 -21.23 -1.12 14.67
CA GLY A 359 -22.11 -1.99 13.91
C GLY A 359 -21.59 -3.40 13.68
N ILE A 360 -20.61 -3.86 14.48
CA ILE A 360 -20.00 -5.19 14.36
C ILE A 360 -20.18 -6.00 15.65
N THR A 361 -20.38 -7.31 15.49
CA THR A 361 -20.47 -8.26 16.61
C THR A 361 -19.11 -8.44 17.31
N ASP A 362 -19.12 -8.90 18.57
CA ASP A 362 -17.88 -9.19 19.30
C ASP A 362 -17.05 -10.29 18.60
N GLU A 363 -17.71 -11.33 18.06
CA GLU A 363 -17.06 -12.38 17.26
C GLU A 363 -16.33 -11.81 16.04
N GLN A 364 -16.95 -10.89 15.30
CA GLN A 364 -16.30 -10.20 14.17
C GLN A 364 -15.15 -9.31 14.63
N ALA A 365 -15.28 -8.67 15.80
CA ALA A 365 -14.22 -7.84 16.35
C ALA A 365 -12.97 -8.67 16.71
N GLU A 366 -13.17 -9.83 17.34
CA GLU A 366 -12.10 -10.79 17.63
C GLU A 366 -11.44 -11.34 16.35
N GLU A 367 -12.24 -11.71 15.33
CA GLU A 367 -11.72 -12.13 14.03
C GLU A 367 -10.86 -11.03 13.39
N ILE A 368 -11.34 -9.78 13.38
CA ILE A 368 -10.59 -8.64 12.85
C ILE A 368 -9.30 -8.42 13.65
N ALA A 369 -9.36 -8.40 14.97
CA ALA A 369 -8.20 -8.16 15.82
C ALA A 369 -7.11 -9.24 15.64
N GLY A 370 -7.49 -10.50 15.37
CA GLY A 370 -6.55 -11.61 15.18
C GLY A 370 -6.05 -11.83 13.75
N TYR A 371 -6.88 -11.57 12.74
CA TYR A 371 -6.62 -12.00 11.34
C TYR A 371 -6.51 -10.85 10.33
N SER A 372 -6.71 -9.60 10.74
CA SER A 372 -6.54 -8.44 9.87
C SER A 372 -5.17 -7.78 10.03
N GLU A 373 -4.95 -6.67 9.31
CA GLU A 373 -3.78 -5.83 9.53
C GLU A 373 -3.69 -5.29 10.97
N PHE A 374 -4.81 -5.09 11.69
CA PHE A 374 -4.79 -4.63 13.08
C PHE A 374 -3.88 -5.49 13.98
N ALA A 375 -3.89 -6.82 13.79
CA ALA A 375 -3.06 -7.77 14.52
C ALA A 375 -1.56 -7.49 14.40
N ARG A 376 -1.12 -6.76 13.37
CA ARG A 376 0.28 -6.54 13.00
C ARG A 376 0.77 -5.13 13.32
N HIS A 377 -0.09 -4.25 13.83
CA HIS A 377 0.26 -2.85 14.10
C HIS A 377 0.09 -2.51 15.58
N LEU A 378 0.88 -1.54 16.05
CA LEU A 378 0.79 -0.98 17.40
C LEU A 378 0.87 -1.97 18.58
N GLN A 379 1.59 -3.09 18.41
CA GLN A 379 1.79 -4.08 19.47
C GLN A 379 2.79 -3.61 20.52
N TYR A 380 2.59 -3.99 21.78
CA TYR A 380 3.55 -3.74 22.85
C TYR A 380 4.55 -4.88 22.98
N VAL A 381 5.83 -4.59 22.76
CA VAL A 381 6.93 -5.52 22.99
C VAL A 381 7.66 -5.14 24.27
N SER A 382 7.68 -6.06 25.22
CA SER A 382 8.37 -5.92 26.50
C SER A 382 9.63 -6.79 26.56
N CYS A 383 10.75 -6.19 26.94
CA CYS A 383 12.06 -6.82 27.13
C CYS A 383 12.46 -6.68 28.59
N TYR A 384 11.97 -7.60 29.43
CA TYR A 384 12.29 -7.63 30.87
C TYR A 384 13.73 -8.05 31.15
N GLU A 385 14.37 -8.75 30.21
CA GLU A 385 15.78 -9.16 30.37
C GLU A 385 16.78 -8.01 30.20
N ASN A 386 16.36 -6.79 29.87
CA ASN A 386 17.28 -5.67 29.74
C ASN A 386 17.74 -5.17 31.12
N PRO A 387 19.00 -5.40 31.53
CA PRO A 387 19.51 -5.02 32.84
C PRO A 387 19.73 -3.51 32.99
N ARG A 388 19.74 -2.73 31.90
CA ARG A 388 19.96 -1.28 31.94
C ARG A 388 18.71 -0.46 32.23
N VAL A 389 17.53 -1.07 32.11
CA VAL A 389 16.25 -0.38 32.34
C VAL A 389 15.55 -1.06 33.52
N ALA A 390 15.44 -0.35 34.64
CA ALA A 390 14.73 -0.84 35.81
C ALA A 390 13.27 -1.12 35.45
N GLY A 391 12.83 -2.38 35.58
CA GLY A 391 11.49 -2.82 35.16
C GLY A 391 11.38 -3.32 33.71
N GLY A 392 12.47 -3.31 32.94
CA GLY A 392 12.51 -3.73 31.54
C GLY A 392 12.21 -2.60 30.54
N CYS A 393 12.40 -2.88 29.26
CA CYS A 393 12.09 -1.95 28.17
C CYS A 393 10.78 -2.36 27.49
N THR A 394 9.79 -1.48 27.46
CA THR A 394 8.50 -1.70 26.79
C THR A 394 8.28 -0.64 25.70
N ARG A 395 7.93 -1.05 24.48
CA ARG A 395 7.69 -0.13 23.35
C ARG A 395 6.51 -0.59 22.51
N CYS A 396 5.72 0.36 22.02
CA CYS A 396 4.73 0.14 20.98
C CYS A 396 5.42 0.10 19.60
N VAL A 397 5.36 -1.04 18.92
CA VAL A 397 6.01 -1.33 17.64
C VAL A 397 5.08 -2.12 16.72
N CYS A 398 5.20 -1.94 15.41
CA CYS A 398 4.48 -2.77 14.44
C CYS A 398 5.30 -4.03 14.11
N ALA A 399 4.68 -5.09 13.62
CA ALA A 399 5.35 -6.32 13.22
C ALA A 399 6.47 -6.07 12.20
N ALA A 400 6.29 -5.10 11.29
CA ALA A 400 7.31 -4.68 10.33
C ALA A 400 8.61 -4.15 10.98
N GLN A 401 8.53 -3.67 12.22
CA GLN A 401 9.63 -3.13 13.03
C GLN A 401 10.22 -4.18 14.00
N GLN A 402 9.70 -5.41 13.97
CA GLN A 402 10.16 -6.52 14.79
C GLN A 402 10.89 -7.56 13.94
N GLU A 403 11.76 -8.32 14.59
CA GLU A 403 12.45 -9.48 14.03
C GLU A 403 12.37 -10.65 15.02
N ASN A 404 12.14 -11.85 14.50
CA ASN A 404 12.23 -13.07 15.31
C ASN A 404 13.70 -13.50 15.36
N LEU A 405 14.30 -13.45 16.55
CA LEU A 405 15.67 -13.92 16.82
C LEU A 405 15.69 -15.32 17.48
N GLY A 406 14.53 -15.95 17.62
CA GLY A 406 14.35 -17.31 18.13
C GLY A 406 14.20 -18.36 17.04
N SER A 407 13.76 -19.55 17.42
CA SER A 407 13.34 -20.58 16.47
C SER A 407 11.86 -20.40 16.12
N GLU A 408 11.33 -21.20 15.20
CA GLU A 408 9.88 -21.26 14.95
C GLU A 408 9.11 -21.79 16.16
N GLU A 409 9.68 -22.78 16.86
CA GLU A 409 9.09 -23.40 18.06
C GLU A 409 9.17 -22.50 19.31
N GLU A 410 10.25 -21.70 19.42
CA GLU A 410 10.46 -20.75 20.52
C GLU A 410 10.83 -19.37 19.97
N PRO A 411 9.83 -18.63 19.44
CA PRO A 411 10.05 -17.33 18.83
C PRO A 411 10.45 -16.30 19.89
N VAL A 412 11.40 -15.43 19.52
CA VAL A 412 11.89 -14.34 20.36
C VAL A 412 11.85 -13.05 19.55
N PHE A 413 10.72 -12.35 19.63
CA PHE A 413 10.54 -11.09 18.91
C PHE A 413 11.27 -9.94 19.61
N LYS A 414 12.13 -9.25 18.86
CA LYS A 414 12.85 -8.05 19.31
C LYS A 414 12.74 -6.93 18.28
N CYS A 415 12.99 -5.70 18.72
CA CYS A 415 12.97 -4.53 17.84
C CYS A 415 14.14 -4.60 16.84
N LYS A 416 13.85 -4.29 15.56
CA LYS A 416 14.86 -4.17 14.50
C LYS A 416 15.91 -3.07 14.75
N ASP A 417 15.64 -2.12 15.62
CA ASP A 417 16.61 -1.07 15.96
C ASP A 417 16.90 -1.09 17.47
N CYS A 418 16.98 -2.28 18.07
CA CYS A 418 17.30 -2.42 19.49
C CYS A 418 18.71 -1.87 19.78
N PRO A 419 18.85 -0.83 20.64
CA PRO A 419 20.15 -0.23 20.92
C PRO A 419 20.96 -0.98 22.00
N TYR A 420 20.43 -2.09 22.52
CA TYR A 420 20.94 -2.78 23.70
C TYR A 420 21.66 -4.09 23.32
N PRO A 421 23.00 -4.13 23.29
CA PRO A 421 23.76 -5.31 22.87
C PRO A 421 23.58 -6.51 23.81
N GLU A 422 23.26 -6.27 25.08
CA GLU A 422 22.90 -7.30 26.06
C GLU A 422 21.57 -8.01 25.75
N VAL A 423 20.74 -7.45 24.88
CA VAL A 423 19.50 -8.06 24.38
C VAL A 423 19.72 -8.61 22.97
N VAL A 424 20.30 -7.82 22.08
CA VAL A 424 20.56 -8.20 20.69
C VAL A 424 22.02 -7.95 20.31
N PHE A 425 22.74 -9.02 20.01
CA PHE A 425 24.13 -8.97 19.59
C PHE A 425 24.22 -9.09 18.07
N THR A 426 24.94 -8.18 17.43
CA THR A 426 25.27 -8.28 16.01
C THR A 426 26.67 -8.89 15.87
N ASP A 427 26.77 -10.06 15.24
CA ASP A 427 28.04 -10.73 15.03
C ASP A 427 28.86 -10.06 13.90
N GLY A 428 30.09 -10.53 13.69
CA GLY A 428 30.99 -9.99 12.67
C GLY A 428 30.49 -10.12 11.23
N SER A 429 29.46 -10.94 10.97
CA SER A 429 28.81 -11.06 9.66
C SER A 429 27.68 -10.05 9.45
N GLY A 430 27.31 -9.30 10.49
CA GLY A 430 26.14 -8.43 10.51
C GLY A 430 24.84 -9.15 10.90
N ALA A 431 24.89 -10.44 11.21
CA ALA A 431 23.73 -11.20 11.66
C ALA A 431 23.39 -10.86 13.11
N ARG A 432 22.11 -10.65 13.39
CA ARG A 432 21.61 -10.31 14.72
C ARG A 432 21.13 -11.55 15.44
N ARG A 433 21.48 -11.65 16.71
CA ARG A 433 21.23 -12.81 17.55
C ARG A 433 20.72 -12.38 18.91
N TYR A 434 19.89 -13.22 19.51
CA TYR A 434 19.38 -12.99 20.86
C TYR A 434 20.46 -13.30 21.90
N THR A 435 21.07 -12.26 22.46
CA THR A 435 22.27 -12.35 23.32
C THR A 435 22.11 -13.29 24.51
N PRO A 436 20.97 -13.36 25.22
CA PRO A 436 20.80 -14.27 26.35
C PRO A 436 20.92 -15.77 26.01
N ARG A 437 20.75 -16.15 24.74
CA ARG A 437 20.99 -17.53 24.25
C ARG A 437 22.43 -17.78 23.83
N LEU A 438 23.28 -16.75 23.84
CA LEU A 438 24.67 -16.85 23.43
C LEU A 438 25.61 -17.04 24.63
N VAL A 439 26.76 -17.66 24.36
CA VAL A 439 27.90 -17.79 25.26
C VAL A 439 29.19 -17.58 24.48
N PHE A 440 30.19 -17.00 25.12
CA PHE A 440 31.50 -16.83 24.50
C PHE A 440 32.23 -18.17 24.41
N ALA A 441 32.61 -18.60 23.20
CA ALA A 441 33.40 -19.79 22.97
C ALA A 441 34.86 -19.45 22.69
N ARG A 442 35.78 -20.03 23.46
CA ARG A 442 37.20 -19.68 23.43
C ARG A 442 37.91 -20.13 22.15
N ASP A 443 37.52 -21.26 21.58
CA ASP A 443 38.09 -21.77 20.32
C ASP A 443 37.77 -20.88 19.12
N LYS A 444 36.56 -20.32 19.07
CA LYS A 444 36.11 -19.43 17.98
C LYS A 444 36.36 -17.94 18.26
N MET A 445 36.71 -17.60 19.50
CA MET A 445 36.87 -16.21 19.95
C MET A 445 35.65 -15.32 19.66
N THR A 446 34.46 -15.89 19.77
CA THR A 446 33.19 -15.21 19.46
C THR A 446 32.05 -15.79 20.29
N MET A 447 30.89 -15.13 20.25
CA MET A 447 29.65 -15.61 20.85
C MET A 447 29.02 -16.69 19.95
N ILE A 448 28.63 -17.82 20.53
CA ILE A 448 27.90 -18.91 19.86
C ILE A 448 26.66 -19.29 20.67
N ASP A 449 25.73 -20.02 20.06
CA ASP A 449 24.54 -20.50 20.75
C ASP A 449 24.87 -21.52 21.86
N LYS A 450 24.19 -21.38 23.01
CA LYS A 450 24.35 -22.27 24.17
C LYS A 450 24.13 -23.75 23.82
N SER A 451 23.27 -24.04 22.86
CA SER A 451 23.00 -25.39 22.36
C SER A 451 24.19 -26.00 21.61
N GLU A 452 25.08 -25.17 21.06
CA GLU A 452 26.29 -25.59 20.33
C GLU A 452 27.55 -25.55 21.20
N ALA A 453 27.42 -25.03 22.42
CA ALA A 453 28.51 -24.88 23.36
C ALA A 453 28.64 -26.05 24.34
N ALA A 454 29.84 -26.24 24.87
CA ALA A 454 30.16 -27.18 25.93
C ALA A 454 31.18 -26.56 26.88
N VAL A 455 31.10 -26.90 28.17
CA VAL A 455 32.02 -26.43 29.20
C VAL A 455 33.05 -27.53 29.48
N CYS A 456 34.33 -27.16 29.55
CA CYS A 456 35.40 -28.10 29.89
C CYS A 456 35.38 -28.42 31.39
N ASP A 457 35.28 -29.71 31.73
CA ASP A 457 35.28 -30.18 33.13
C ASP A 457 36.57 -29.82 33.88
N CYS A 458 37.66 -29.55 33.16
CA CYS A 458 38.94 -29.21 33.78
C CYS A 458 39.14 -27.72 33.98
N CYS A 459 39.00 -26.89 32.93
CA CYS A 459 39.29 -25.45 33.02
C CYS A 459 38.04 -24.59 33.22
N GLY A 460 36.84 -25.16 33.15
CA GLY A 460 35.57 -24.44 33.31
C GLY A 460 35.22 -23.48 32.18
N ARG A 461 36.03 -23.42 31.11
CA ARG A 461 35.81 -22.54 29.97
C ARG A 461 34.89 -23.19 28.94
N THR A 462 34.20 -22.32 28.22
CA THR A 462 33.24 -22.70 27.18
C THR A 462 33.94 -22.79 25.82
N TYR A 463 33.60 -23.84 25.08
CA TYR A 463 34.10 -24.15 23.75
C TYR A 463 32.94 -24.61 22.86
N SER A 464 33.13 -24.63 21.54
CA SER A 464 32.21 -25.33 20.64
C SER A 464 32.21 -26.84 20.90
N LYS A 465 31.04 -27.49 20.82
CA LYS A 465 30.91 -28.96 20.99
C LYS A 465 31.82 -29.75 20.06
N GLU A 466 32.01 -29.28 18.83
CA GLU A 466 32.87 -29.90 17.83
C GLU A 466 34.37 -29.89 18.22
N SER A 467 34.81 -28.90 19.00
CA SER A 467 36.20 -28.81 19.46
C SER A 467 36.49 -29.68 20.70
N MET A 468 35.46 -30.20 21.36
CA MET A 468 35.61 -30.97 22.60
C MET A 468 36.10 -32.39 22.35
N GLN A 469 37.02 -32.86 23.19
CA GLN A 469 37.52 -34.24 23.20
C GLN A 469 36.99 -34.95 24.45
N GLY A 470 35.82 -35.57 24.30
CA GLY A 470 35.04 -36.06 25.44
C GLY A 470 34.49 -34.90 26.26
N ARG A 471 34.87 -34.81 27.54
CA ARG A 471 34.48 -33.70 28.45
C ARG A 471 35.56 -32.62 28.62
N LEU A 472 36.64 -32.70 27.85
CA LEU A 472 37.80 -31.82 27.97
C LEU A 472 37.99 -31.00 26.69
N CYS A 473 38.46 -29.77 26.85
CA CYS A 473 38.90 -28.94 25.73
C CYS A 473 40.23 -29.45 25.14
N PRO A 474 40.62 -29.04 23.92
CA PRO A 474 41.86 -29.49 23.28
C PRO A 474 43.12 -29.27 24.13
N PHE A 475 43.22 -28.14 24.83
CA PHE A 475 44.35 -27.83 25.71
C PHE A 475 44.41 -28.76 26.93
N CYS A 476 43.29 -28.95 27.61
CA CYS A 476 43.24 -29.85 28.76
C CYS A 476 43.50 -31.29 28.32
N HIS A 477 42.83 -31.76 27.25
CA HIS A 477 43.01 -33.12 26.76
C HIS A 477 44.46 -33.40 26.33
N SER A 478 45.12 -32.48 25.62
CA SER A 478 46.53 -32.64 25.24
C SER A 478 47.44 -32.73 26.46
N ALA A 479 47.19 -31.94 27.51
CA ALA A 479 47.94 -32.00 28.76
C ALA A 479 47.82 -33.36 29.49
N PHE A 480 46.72 -34.09 29.32
CA PHE A 480 46.48 -35.40 29.97
C PHE A 480 46.90 -36.59 29.12
N ALA A 481 46.47 -36.64 27.86
CA ALA A 481 46.50 -37.84 27.02
C ALA A 481 47.44 -37.73 25.82
N GLY A 482 47.95 -36.52 25.51
CA GLY A 482 48.65 -36.23 24.26
C GLY A 482 50.03 -35.59 24.39
N ALA A 483 50.49 -35.27 25.60
CA ALA A 483 51.74 -34.55 25.79
C ALA A 483 52.96 -35.43 25.46
N SER A 484 53.77 -34.98 24.50
CA SER A 484 55.05 -35.58 24.15
C SER A 484 56.08 -35.44 25.29
N ASP A 485 57.14 -36.27 25.28
CA ASP A 485 58.20 -36.20 26.30
C ASP A 485 58.85 -34.80 26.39
N GLY A 486 59.01 -34.12 25.24
CA GLY A 486 59.53 -32.75 25.18
C GLY A 486 58.61 -31.73 25.86
N GLU A 487 57.30 -31.86 25.68
CA GLU A 487 56.30 -30.99 26.33
C GLU A 487 56.23 -31.23 27.83
N ARG A 488 56.36 -32.50 28.29
CA ARG A 488 56.42 -32.83 29.72
C ARG A 488 57.65 -32.20 30.38
N GLU A 489 58.81 -32.21 29.73
CA GLU A 489 60.02 -31.54 30.26
C GLU A 489 59.87 -30.01 30.33
N LEU A 490 59.27 -29.40 29.30
CA LEU A 490 58.88 -27.98 29.33
C LEU A 490 57.91 -27.69 30.48
N ALA A 491 56.92 -28.56 30.71
CA ALA A 491 55.95 -28.41 31.78
C ALA A 491 56.59 -28.53 33.17
N LYS A 492 57.60 -29.39 33.37
CA LYS A 492 58.40 -29.45 34.61
C LYS A 492 59.15 -28.14 34.87
N LYS A 493 59.75 -27.56 33.83
CA LYS A 493 60.43 -26.25 33.92
C LYS A 493 59.44 -25.13 34.28
N ARG A 494 58.27 -25.10 33.64
CA ARG A 494 57.19 -24.15 33.95
C ARG A 494 56.67 -24.33 35.37
N TYR A 495 56.53 -25.56 35.86
CA TYR A 495 56.12 -25.80 37.25
C TYR A 495 57.10 -25.16 38.22
N LYS A 496 58.41 -25.32 38.02
CA LYS A 496 59.43 -24.67 38.88
C LYS A 496 59.27 -23.14 38.88
N ARG A 497 58.94 -22.53 37.74
CA ARG A 497 58.68 -21.09 37.61
C ARG A 497 57.46 -20.67 38.43
N TYR A 498 56.34 -21.38 38.33
CA TYR A 498 55.07 -21.02 38.95
C TYR A 498 54.79 -21.69 40.31
N ALA A 499 55.71 -22.52 40.82
CA ALA A 499 55.50 -23.29 42.05
C ALA A 499 55.16 -22.43 43.28
N HIS A 500 55.63 -21.19 43.31
CA HIS A 500 55.38 -20.24 44.40
C HIS A 500 53.92 -19.77 44.49
N MET A 501 53.09 -20.03 43.47
CA MET A 501 51.65 -19.81 43.51
C MET A 501 50.93 -20.76 44.51
N PHE A 502 51.57 -21.87 44.87
CA PHE A 502 51.08 -22.80 45.88
C PHE A 502 51.71 -22.54 47.25
N SER A 503 50.90 -22.70 48.30
CA SER A 503 51.42 -22.64 49.67
C SER A 503 52.50 -23.72 49.89
N PRO A 504 53.44 -23.50 50.81
CA PRO A 504 54.45 -24.50 51.17
C PRO A 504 53.82 -25.87 51.51
N PHE A 505 52.68 -25.87 52.20
CA PHE A 505 51.94 -27.08 52.56
C PHE A 505 51.48 -27.89 51.34
N VAL A 506 50.92 -27.23 50.33
CA VAL A 506 50.49 -27.90 49.09
C VAL A 506 51.71 -28.46 48.34
N ARG A 507 52.82 -27.71 48.28
CA ARG A 507 54.05 -28.18 47.63
C ARG A 507 54.65 -29.41 48.31
N LEU A 508 54.58 -29.47 49.64
CA LEU A 508 55.03 -30.60 50.47
C LEU A 508 54.10 -31.82 50.36
N LYS A 509 52.78 -31.62 50.26
CA LYS A 509 51.80 -32.72 50.09
C LYS A 509 52.13 -33.63 48.90
N TYR A 510 52.67 -33.07 47.82
CA TYR A 510 53.03 -33.81 46.60
C TYR A 510 54.53 -34.08 46.49
N LEU A 511 55.30 -34.08 47.58
CA LEU A 511 56.72 -34.42 47.54
C LEU A 511 56.91 -35.84 46.96
N GLY A 512 57.81 -35.99 45.99
CA GLY A 512 58.04 -37.27 45.30
C GLY A 512 57.04 -37.63 44.20
N LYS A 513 55.94 -36.88 44.04
CA LYS A 513 55.02 -37.04 42.88
C LYS A 513 55.45 -36.18 41.69
N GLU A 514 55.03 -36.55 40.48
CA GLU A 514 55.23 -35.75 39.27
C GLU A 514 54.47 -34.41 39.38
N LYS A 515 55.11 -33.31 38.96
CA LYS A 515 54.57 -31.95 39.02
C LYS A 515 54.77 -31.27 37.68
N LEU A 516 53.68 -31.06 36.96
CA LEU A 516 53.68 -30.46 35.63
C LEU A 516 52.87 -29.16 35.66
N CYS A 517 53.27 -28.20 34.83
CA CYS A 517 52.53 -26.98 34.58
C CYS A 517 52.44 -26.74 33.07
N PHE A 518 51.24 -26.87 32.53
CA PHE A 518 50.92 -26.48 31.17
C PHE A 518 50.42 -25.03 31.17
N GLU A 519 50.73 -24.31 30.11
CA GLU A 519 50.48 -22.88 30.00
C GLU A 519 49.86 -22.58 28.64
N GLU A 520 48.70 -21.93 28.68
CA GLU A 520 48.04 -21.27 27.56
C GLU A 520 48.07 -19.74 27.81
N GLU A 521 47.64 -18.91 26.86
CA GLU A 521 47.69 -17.44 26.99
C GLU A 521 47.13 -16.93 28.32
N ASP A 522 45.98 -17.45 28.72
CA ASP A 522 45.12 -16.96 29.79
C ASP A 522 44.87 -18.00 30.90
N VAL A 523 45.39 -19.24 30.81
CA VAL A 523 45.29 -20.26 31.88
C VAL A 523 46.62 -20.96 32.16
N LEU A 524 46.83 -21.31 33.43
CA LEU A 524 47.80 -22.30 33.87
C LEU A 524 47.09 -23.54 34.39
N LEU A 525 47.51 -24.71 33.91
CA LEU A 525 47.03 -26.01 34.38
C LEU A 525 48.17 -26.74 35.08
N PHE A 526 47.99 -27.06 36.35
CA PHE A 526 48.93 -27.79 37.18
C PHE A 526 48.44 -29.21 37.42
N LEU A 527 49.32 -30.18 37.16
CA LEU A 527 49.12 -31.58 37.50
C LEU A 527 50.07 -31.93 38.64
N LEU A 528 49.54 -32.18 39.83
CA LEU A 528 50.31 -32.48 41.05
C LEU A 528 50.00 -33.90 41.52
N GLY A 529 50.72 -34.88 40.99
CA GLY A 529 50.29 -36.28 41.05
C GLY A 529 48.95 -36.45 40.34
N ASP A 530 47.95 -36.95 41.07
CA ASP A 530 46.59 -37.19 40.54
C ASP A 530 45.69 -35.94 40.68
N ASP A 531 46.10 -34.96 41.50
CA ASP A 531 45.33 -33.76 41.77
C ASP A 531 45.57 -32.68 40.71
N ARG A 532 44.48 -32.02 40.30
CA ARG A 532 44.47 -31.00 39.24
C ARG A 532 44.19 -29.64 39.82
N TYR A 533 44.94 -28.64 39.36
CA TYR A 533 44.70 -27.25 39.73
C TYR A 533 44.74 -26.36 38.51
N THR A 534 43.80 -25.43 38.44
CA THR A 534 43.67 -24.47 37.35
C THR A 534 43.81 -23.06 37.90
N PHE A 535 44.41 -22.20 37.11
CA PHE A 535 44.57 -20.79 37.45
C PHE A 535 44.27 -19.96 36.20
N ASP A 536 43.25 -19.12 36.29
CA ASP A 536 42.92 -18.16 35.25
C ASP A 536 43.76 -16.89 35.44
N LYS A 537 44.62 -16.58 34.46
CA LYS A 537 45.52 -15.43 34.48
C LYS A 537 44.79 -14.10 34.43
N LEU A 538 43.53 -14.08 33.98
CA LEU A 538 42.66 -12.90 33.95
C LEU A 538 41.88 -12.73 35.26
N SER A 539 41.89 -13.72 36.15
CA SER A 539 41.21 -13.63 37.44
C SER A 539 42.00 -12.76 38.43
N ILE A 540 41.65 -11.48 38.49
CA ILE A 540 42.10 -10.55 39.52
C ILE A 540 41.13 -10.66 40.71
N GLY A 541 41.63 -10.99 41.90
CA GLY A 541 40.81 -11.04 43.11
C GLY A 541 40.33 -9.65 43.56
N GLU A 542 39.43 -9.60 44.55
CA GLU A 542 38.73 -8.39 45.06
C GLU A 542 39.62 -7.20 45.49
N TYR A 543 40.94 -7.34 45.48
CA TYR A 543 41.89 -6.29 45.89
C TYR A 543 43.13 -6.20 44.98
N GLY A 544 43.04 -6.65 43.73
CA GLY A 544 44.18 -6.61 42.80
C GLY A 544 45.20 -7.73 42.99
N TYR A 545 44.99 -8.62 43.96
CA TYR A 545 45.84 -9.79 44.16
C TYR A 545 45.45 -10.92 43.21
N ILE A 546 46.46 -11.60 42.68
CA ILE A 546 46.29 -12.81 41.88
C ILE A 546 45.68 -13.90 42.76
N SER A 547 44.58 -14.49 42.29
CA SER A 547 43.90 -15.60 42.98
C SER A 547 44.82 -16.83 43.06
N LYS A 548 44.66 -17.67 44.10
CA LYS A 548 45.41 -18.93 44.17
C LYS A 548 44.84 -19.93 43.17
N PRO A 549 45.65 -20.85 42.61
CA PRO A 549 45.13 -21.93 41.77
C PRO A 549 44.05 -22.73 42.51
N HIS A 550 42.91 -22.94 41.86
CA HIS A 550 41.78 -23.70 42.42
C HIS A 550 41.92 -25.17 42.08
N LYS A 551 41.58 -26.05 43.03
CA LYS A 551 41.57 -27.49 42.79
C LYS A 551 40.34 -27.84 41.95
N VAL A 552 40.52 -28.56 40.85
CA VAL A 552 39.39 -29.12 40.08
C VAL A 552 38.80 -30.27 40.90
N GLN A 553 37.51 -30.20 41.22
CA GLN A 553 36.79 -31.29 41.89
C GLN A 553 36.37 -32.31 40.82
N GLU A 554 36.55 -33.60 41.09
CA GLU A 554 36.14 -34.70 40.19
C GLU A 554 34.63 -34.92 40.20
#